data_AF-A0A8J5UXQ3-F1
#
_entry.id   AF-A0A8J5UXQ3-F1
#
_cell.length_a   1.000
_cell.length_b   1.000
_cell.length_c   1.000
_cell.angle_alpha   90.00
_cell.angle_beta   90.00
_cell.angle_gamma   90.00
#
_symmetry.space_group_name_H-M   'P 1'
#
loop_
_entity.id
_entity.type
_entity.pdbx_description
1 polymer ?
#
loop_
_entity_poly.entity_id
_entity_poly.type
_entity_poly.pdbx_seq_one_letter_code
_entity_poly.pdbx_strand_id
1 'polypeptide(L)'
;MEYYSSLDSSQLDPERPTLFELISSNQLEALLSPSLRYILVHYTSRYPRYLLKINNRFDELNLVLRSFIEWYFLKYWQGSFTENFYGLKRVNQTPLSQNSDYNSSKLTQLVPSLIEERRRLTPFQQFISIFEITGVAYLSEKFNYWYEIWYTKYITNQLDTHDSLSKEENLKIQLKRKFVEIYPYIQSAYRAANFITTIMYLSGTSKSASILMYLFKMNYSRLNQYDYSKYEPKAPKEDSKGPNRIAPPTTIEFILKLLGNNVTNPIVKAIKFVLGTFFPAAIFTLKFLEWWNNSDFSKKLSKNQGNVLDFTLPPPSTLASALRSSRTTGIATNKPKSKPYKSGKVCPLCKKEITNPAIIETGYVFDYSCIYNYLEKSHIIVANKSKAEKSIEDEEKVYSDDEDEEVVIDEKHEKEEEDQKAETFIDINKGGRCPITGRKLLGCKWNPIKEEWEIEGIRRLIF
;
A
#
# COMPACT_ATOMS: atom_id res chain seq x y z
N MET A 1 4.34 -5.50 25.21
CA MET A 1 4.17 -4.34 24.33
C MET A 1 2.80 -4.46 23.72
N GLU A 2 1.91 -3.49 23.96
CA GLU A 2 0.58 -3.48 23.37
C GLU A 2 0.65 -2.75 22.02
N TYR A 3 0.29 -3.43 20.94
CA TYR A 3 0.33 -2.89 19.57
C TYR A 3 -0.77 -1.84 19.30
N TYR A 4 -1.72 -1.68 20.21
CA TYR A 4 -2.84 -0.73 20.14
C TYR A 4 -2.69 0.41 21.16
N SER A 5 -1.51 1.01 21.28
CA SER A 5 -1.27 2.16 22.16
C SER A 5 -2.06 3.43 21.78
N SER A 6 -2.78 3.41 20.65
CA SER A 6 -3.65 4.50 20.18
C SER A 6 -5.09 4.38 20.66
N LEU A 7 -5.52 3.23 21.19
CA LEU A 7 -6.84 3.08 21.79
C LEU A 7 -6.71 3.30 23.30
N ASP A 8 -7.54 4.17 23.85
CA ASP A 8 -7.62 4.40 25.30
C ASP A 8 -8.10 3.09 25.97
N SER A 9 -7.16 2.35 26.57
CA SER A 9 -7.43 1.05 27.17
C SER A 9 -8.46 1.13 28.31
N SER A 10 -8.64 2.31 28.92
CA SER A 10 -9.62 2.56 29.98
C SER A 10 -11.08 2.56 29.51
N GLN A 11 -11.32 2.84 28.23
CA GLN A 11 -12.67 2.91 27.64
C GLN A 11 -13.13 1.59 27.02
N LEU A 12 -12.24 0.60 26.90
CA LEU A 12 -12.52 -0.67 26.26
C LEU A 12 -13.01 -1.72 27.26
N ASP A 13 -14.05 -2.48 26.90
CA ASP A 13 -14.60 -3.54 27.74
C ASP A 13 -13.60 -4.71 27.92
N PRO A 14 -13.04 -4.98 29.11
CA PRO A 14 -12.02 -6.02 29.29
C PRO A 14 -12.45 -7.43 28.83
N GLU A 15 -13.76 -7.70 28.85
CA GLU A 15 -14.32 -9.02 28.54
C GLU A 15 -14.58 -9.24 27.04
N ARG A 16 -14.56 -8.17 26.23
CA ARG A 16 -14.91 -8.24 24.81
C ARG A 16 -13.92 -7.42 23.97
N PRO A 17 -13.00 -8.08 23.25
CA PRO A 17 -12.12 -7.38 22.33
C PRO A 17 -12.86 -6.71 21.17
N THR A 18 -12.21 -5.78 20.50
CA THR A 18 -12.78 -5.22 19.27
C THR A 18 -12.61 -6.20 18.11
N LEU A 19 -13.51 -6.15 17.12
CA LEU A 19 -13.37 -6.97 15.91
C LEU A 19 -12.09 -6.62 15.13
N PHE A 20 -11.62 -5.37 15.21
CA PHE A 20 -10.35 -4.95 14.61
C PHE A 20 -9.15 -5.63 15.27
N GLU A 21 -9.12 -5.76 16.60
CA GLU A 21 -8.08 -6.52 17.31
C GLU A 21 -8.05 -7.97 16.82
N LEU A 22 -9.21 -8.62 16.71
CA LEU A 22 -9.31 -10.01 16.22
C LEU A 22 -8.84 -10.17 14.77
N ILE A 23 -9.26 -9.27 13.87
CA ILE A 23 -8.84 -9.31 12.46
C ILE A 23 -7.34 -9.07 12.34
N SER A 24 -6.78 -8.12 13.09
CA SER A 24 -5.34 -7.83 13.04
C SER A 24 -4.49 -9.01 13.50
N SER A 25 -4.92 -9.71 14.55
CA SER A 25 -4.30 -10.96 15.02
C SER A 25 -4.31 -12.02 13.91
N ASN A 26 -5.47 -12.25 13.29
CA ASN A 26 -5.62 -13.22 12.21
C ASN A 26 -4.81 -12.87 10.96
N GLN A 27 -4.68 -11.58 10.64
CA GLN A 27 -3.84 -11.12 9.52
C GLN A 27 -2.36 -11.42 9.75
N LEU A 28 -1.85 -11.15 10.96
CA LEU A 28 -0.47 -11.50 11.32
C LEU A 28 -0.27 -13.01 11.24
N GLU A 29 -1.25 -13.77 11.73
CA GLU A 29 -1.24 -15.23 11.70
C GLU A 29 -1.16 -15.80 10.28
N ALA A 30 -1.96 -15.26 9.35
CA ALA A 30 -1.96 -15.64 7.94
C ALA A 30 -0.64 -15.36 7.22
N LEU A 31 0.15 -14.37 7.68
CA LEU A 31 1.44 -13.99 7.08
C LEU A 31 2.61 -14.89 7.52
N LEU A 32 2.46 -15.67 8.59
CA LEU A 32 3.56 -16.51 9.12
C LEU A 32 3.98 -17.61 8.14
N SER A 33 3.02 -18.38 7.63
CA SER A 33 3.33 -19.51 6.73
C SER A 33 3.99 -19.08 5.41
N PRO A 34 3.50 -18.05 4.68
CA PRO A 34 4.16 -17.56 3.47
C PRO A 34 5.56 -17.02 3.73
N SER A 35 5.77 -16.33 4.86
CA SER A 35 7.07 -15.76 5.22
C SER A 35 8.10 -16.85 5.48
N LEU A 36 7.73 -17.89 6.25
CA LEU A 36 8.60 -19.05 6.50
C LEU A 36 8.93 -19.78 5.21
N ARG A 37 7.94 -19.95 4.31
CA ARG A 37 8.14 -20.57 3.00
C ARG A 37 9.12 -19.76 2.16
N TYR A 38 8.96 -18.45 2.09
CA TYR A 38 9.83 -17.56 1.32
C TYR A 38 11.28 -17.64 1.80
N ILE A 39 11.50 -17.57 3.12
CA ILE A 39 12.83 -17.72 3.71
C ILE A 39 13.43 -19.07 3.33
N LEU A 40 12.67 -20.16 3.47
CA LEU A 40 13.14 -21.50 3.15
C LEU A 40 13.49 -21.62 1.65
N VAL A 41 12.66 -21.11 0.75
CA VAL A 41 12.92 -21.11 -0.70
C VAL A 41 14.17 -20.29 -1.03
N HIS A 42 14.33 -19.12 -0.42
CA HIS A 42 15.53 -18.29 -0.61
C HIS A 42 16.80 -19.05 -0.23
N TYR A 43 16.83 -19.72 0.93
CA TYR A 43 17.99 -20.53 1.33
C TYR A 43 18.13 -21.80 0.49
N THR A 44 17.02 -22.39 0.03
CA THR A 44 17.05 -23.57 -0.85
C THR A 44 17.75 -23.26 -2.17
N SER A 45 17.59 -22.04 -2.70
CA SER A 45 18.29 -21.61 -3.92
C SER A 45 19.81 -21.58 -3.76
N ARG A 46 20.33 -21.35 -2.55
CA ARG A 46 21.78 -21.34 -2.26
C ARG A 46 22.33 -22.72 -1.91
N TYR A 47 21.54 -23.56 -1.24
CA TYR A 47 21.98 -24.88 -0.78
C TYR A 47 20.99 -25.99 -1.16
N PRO A 48 20.86 -26.33 -2.45
CA PRO A 48 19.81 -27.22 -2.95
C PRO A 48 19.92 -28.65 -2.41
N ARG A 49 21.14 -29.14 -2.15
CA ARG A 49 21.37 -30.56 -1.80
C ARG A 49 20.70 -30.99 -0.50
N TYR A 50 20.62 -30.10 0.50
CA TYR A 50 20.05 -30.40 1.82
C TYR A 50 18.62 -29.86 1.96
N LEU A 51 18.37 -28.63 1.52
CA LEU A 51 17.11 -27.93 1.79
C LEU A 51 15.96 -28.36 0.87
N LEU A 52 16.22 -28.99 -0.28
CA LEU A 52 15.16 -29.43 -1.20
C LEU A 52 14.18 -30.41 -0.53
N LYS A 53 14.69 -31.35 0.27
CA LYS A 53 13.85 -32.33 0.99
C LYS A 53 12.95 -31.65 2.02
N ILE A 54 13.47 -30.62 2.68
CA ILE A 54 12.77 -29.83 3.69
C ILE A 54 11.68 -29.00 3.01
N ASN A 55 12.01 -28.33 1.90
CA ASN A 55 11.08 -27.52 1.12
C ASN A 55 9.92 -28.36 0.54
N ASN A 56 10.19 -29.58 0.07
CA ASN A 56 9.15 -30.47 -0.44
C ASN A 56 8.17 -30.95 0.65
N ARG A 57 8.58 -30.96 1.92
CA ARG A 57 7.72 -31.31 3.08
C ARG A 57 7.39 -30.08 3.92
N PHE A 58 7.43 -28.88 3.32
CA PHE A 58 7.24 -27.63 4.05
C PHE A 58 5.90 -27.62 4.81
N ASP A 59 4.80 -28.04 4.20
CA ASP A 59 3.48 -27.99 4.84
C ASP A 59 3.42 -28.84 6.12
N GLU A 60 4.03 -30.04 6.11
CA GLU A 60 4.08 -30.93 7.28
C GLU A 60 4.97 -30.36 8.38
N LEU A 61 6.12 -29.80 8.00
CA LEU A 61 7.05 -29.18 8.93
C LEU A 61 6.46 -27.91 9.54
N ASN A 62 5.78 -27.10 8.73
CA ASN A 62 5.10 -25.90 9.16
C ASN A 62 3.95 -26.22 10.11
N LEU A 63 3.16 -27.27 9.83
CA LEU A 63 2.13 -27.76 10.74
C LEU A 63 2.74 -28.13 12.10
N VAL A 64 3.76 -28.99 12.13
CA VAL A 64 4.38 -29.42 13.39
C VAL A 64 5.00 -28.24 14.16
N LEU A 65 5.76 -27.39 13.48
CA LEU A 65 6.42 -26.24 14.09
C LEU A 65 5.40 -25.24 14.64
N ARG A 66 4.39 -24.87 13.86
CA ARG A 66 3.36 -23.92 14.31
C ARG A 66 2.51 -24.53 15.41
N SER A 67 2.05 -25.78 15.30
CA SER A 67 1.30 -26.44 16.37
C SER A 67 2.11 -26.54 17.67
N PHE A 68 3.43 -26.71 17.61
CA PHE A 68 4.28 -26.69 18.80
C PHE A 68 4.35 -25.30 19.45
N ILE A 69 4.52 -24.24 18.65
CA ILE A 69 4.50 -22.86 19.14
C ILE A 69 3.14 -22.55 19.77
N GLU A 70 2.04 -22.84 19.07
CA GLU A 70 0.69 -22.59 19.58
C GLU A 70 0.38 -23.40 20.83
N TRP A 71 0.84 -24.66 20.91
CA TRP A 71 0.72 -25.47 22.12
C TRP A 71 1.42 -24.82 23.32
N TYR A 72 2.63 -24.29 23.12
CA TYR A 72 3.36 -23.59 24.17
C TYR A 72 2.57 -22.35 24.63
N PHE A 73 2.14 -21.49 23.70
CA PHE A 73 1.43 -20.26 24.05
C PHE A 73 0.07 -20.53 24.70
N LEU A 74 -0.72 -21.49 24.20
CA LEU A 74 -2.00 -21.85 24.82
C LEU A 74 -1.83 -22.51 26.20
N LYS A 75 -0.76 -23.28 26.42
CA LYS A 75 -0.53 -23.93 27.71
C LYS A 75 -0.22 -22.91 28.81
N TYR A 76 0.60 -21.91 28.51
CA TYR A 76 1.00 -20.88 29.46
C TYR A 76 0.06 -19.68 29.42
N TRP A 77 -0.09 -18.99 28.29
CA TRP A 77 -0.83 -17.73 28.18
C TRP A 77 -2.34 -17.88 27.96
N GLN A 78 -2.84 -19.08 27.67
CA GLN A 78 -4.25 -19.33 27.31
C GLN A 78 -4.68 -18.53 26.05
N GLY A 79 -3.76 -18.10 25.21
CA GLY A 79 -4.01 -17.48 23.90
C GLY A 79 -3.04 -18.04 22.87
N SER A 80 -3.34 -17.82 21.59
CA SER A 80 -2.39 -18.11 20.50
C SER A 80 -1.16 -17.22 20.56
N PHE A 81 -0.11 -17.56 19.82
CA PHE A 81 1.08 -16.73 19.70
C PHE A 81 0.74 -15.31 19.23
N THR A 82 -0.10 -15.18 18.19
CA THR A 82 -0.49 -13.90 17.62
C THR A 82 -1.49 -13.17 18.51
N GLU A 83 -2.44 -13.88 19.13
CA GLU A 83 -3.39 -13.31 20.08
C GLU A 83 -2.65 -12.70 21.28
N ASN A 84 -1.68 -13.41 21.84
CA ASN A 84 -0.87 -12.91 22.95
C ASN A 84 -0.06 -11.66 22.57
N PHE A 85 0.41 -11.57 21.32
CA PHE A 85 1.07 -10.37 20.81
C PHE A 85 0.13 -9.15 20.76
N TYR A 86 -1.16 -9.38 20.51
CA TYR A 86 -2.21 -8.35 20.54
C TYR A 86 -2.88 -8.17 21.91
N GLY A 87 -2.37 -8.81 22.97
CA GLY A 87 -2.95 -8.67 24.31
C GLY A 87 -4.26 -9.46 24.51
N LEU A 88 -4.50 -10.49 23.70
CA LEU A 88 -5.72 -11.30 23.70
C LEU A 88 -5.47 -12.70 24.27
N LYS A 89 -6.51 -13.27 24.86
CA LYS A 89 -6.55 -14.66 25.33
C LYS A 89 -7.90 -15.32 25.04
N ARG A 90 -7.91 -16.65 25.02
CA ARG A 90 -9.09 -17.50 24.88
C ARG A 90 -9.48 -18.05 26.24
N VAL A 91 -10.79 -18.05 26.49
CA VAL A 91 -11.35 -18.28 27.82
C VAL A 91 -12.55 -19.21 27.73
N ASN A 92 -12.70 -20.11 28.70
CA ASN A 92 -13.87 -20.98 28.77
C ASN A 92 -15.11 -20.18 29.21
N GLN A 93 -16.24 -20.40 28.55
CA GLN A 93 -17.50 -19.77 28.91
C GLN A 93 -18.07 -20.40 30.17
N THR A 94 -17.91 -19.70 31.29
CA THR A 94 -18.56 -20.07 32.56
C THR A 94 -20.03 -19.61 32.56
N PRO A 95 -20.94 -20.29 33.29
CA PRO A 95 -22.34 -19.85 33.42
C PRO A 95 -22.45 -18.42 34.00
N LEU A 96 -21.49 -18.02 34.83
CA LEU A 96 -21.37 -16.64 35.35
C LEU A 96 -21.16 -15.58 34.25
N SER A 97 -20.54 -15.95 33.12
CA SER A 97 -20.34 -15.04 31.99
C SER A 97 -21.56 -14.97 31.06
N GLN A 98 -22.53 -15.88 31.21
CA GLN A 98 -23.66 -16.01 30.30
C GLN A 98 -24.91 -15.30 30.83
N ASN A 99 -25.07 -15.22 32.15
CA ASN A 99 -26.15 -14.45 32.77
C ASN A 99 -25.81 -12.96 32.73
N SER A 100 -26.61 -12.17 32.00
CA SER A 100 -26.42 -10.72 31.89
C SER A 100 -26.60 -9.96 33.21
N ASP A 101 -27.20 -10.64 34.20
CA ASP A 101 -27.52 -10.08 35.51
C ASP A 101 -26.28 -9.76 36.35
N TYR A 102 -25.14 -10.39 36.05
CA TYR A 102 -23.88 -10.18 36.75
C TYR A 102 -22.90 -9.40 35.89
N ASN A 103 -22.46 -8.24 36.40
CA ASN A 103 -21.39 -7.44 35.79
C ASN A 103 -20.04 -8.17 35.93
N SER A 104 -19.77 -9.06 34.98
CA SER A 104 -18.54 -9.87 34.93
C SER A 104 -17.27 -9.02 34.99
N SER A 105 -17.23 -7.85 34.37
CA SER A 105 -16.11 -6.91 34.40
C SER A 105 -15.77 -6.43 35.81
N LYS A 106 -16.77 -6.05 36.61
CA LYS A 106 -16.59 -5.60 38.00
C LYS A 106 -16.10 -6.73 38.89
N LEU A 107 -16.59 -7.95 38.67
CA LEU A 107 -16.12 -9.13 39.41
C LEU A 107 -14.67 -9.44 39.08
N THR A 108 -14.28 -9.39 37.80
CA THR A 108 -12.89 -9.59 37.35
C THR A 108 -11.94 -8.55 37.96
N GLN A 109 -12.40 -7.32 38.23
CA GLN A 109 -11.62 -6.31 38.94
C GLN A 109 -11.47 -6.58 40.44
N LEU A 110 -12.52 -7.07 41.10
CA LEU A 110 -12.51 -7.31 42.55
C LEU A 110 -11.73 -8.58 42.93
N VAL A 111 -11.90 -9.66 42.17
CA VAL A 111 -11.29 -10.97 42.49
C VAL A 111 -10.75 -11.64 41.22
N PRO A 112 -9.68 -11.09 40.62
CA PRO A 112 -9.17 -11.57 39.33
C PRO A 112 -8.68 -13.02 39.39
N SER A 113 -8.01 -13.44 40.47
CA SER A 113 -7.38 -14.76 40.56
C SER A 113 -8.39 -15.91 40.50
N LEU A 114 -9.46 -15.85 41.30
CA LEU A 114 -10.47 -16.92 41.36
C LEU A 114 -11.26 -17.06 40.06
N ILE A 115 -11.55 -15.93 39.41
CA ILE A 115 -12.32 -15.89 38.17
C ILE A 115 -11.48 -16.44 37.03
N GLU A 116 -10.24 -15.99 36.90
CA GLU A 116 -9.34 -16.40 35.82
C GLU A 116 -8.94 -17.88 35.92
N GLU A 117 -8.77 -18.41 37.13
CA GLU A 117 -8.51 -19.83 37.32
C GLU A 117 -9.70 -20.70 36.90
N ARG A 118 -10.94 -20.28 37.19
CA ARG A 118 -12.15 -21.00 36.79
C ARG A 118 -12.45 -20.89 35.29
N ARG A 119 -11.96 -19.83 34.66
CA ARG A 119 -12.13 -19.50 33.25
C ARG A 119 -11.08 -20.14 32.33
N ARG A 120 -10.10 -20.85 32.90
CA ARG A 120 -9.05 -21.55 32.16
C ARG A 120 -9.62 -22.56 31.15
N LEU A 121 -8.97 -22.66 29.99
CA LEU A 121 -9.34 -23.63 28.97
C LEU A 121 -9.07 -25.07 29.44
N THR A 122 -10.02 -25.95 29.14
CA THR A 122 -9.84 -27.39 29.29
C THR A 122 -8.79 -27.90 28.30
N PRO A 123 -8.12 -29.03 28.57
CA PRO A 123 -7.15 -29.61 27.63
C PRO A 123 -7.76 -29.93 26.25
N PHE A 124 -9.05 -30.30 26.23
CA PHE A 124 -9.78 -30.53 25.00
C PHE A 124 -10.02 -29.22 24.22
N GLN A 125 -10.47 -28.15 24.88
CA GLN A 125 -10.60 -26.82 24.27
C GLN A 125 -9.26 -26.25 23.79
N GLN A 126 -8.16 -26.53 24.50
CA GLN A 126 -6.81 -26.19 24.04
C GLN A 126 -6.48 -26.90 22.72
N PHE A 127 -6.74 -28.21 22.63
CA PHE A 127 -6.54 -28.96 21.39
C PHE A 127 -7.38 -28.41 20.24
N ILE A 128 -8.66 -28.11 20.48
CA ILE A 128 -9.55 -27.50 19.49
C ILE A 128 -9.02 -26.15 19.02
N SER A 129 -8.51 -25.31 19.93
CA SER A 129 -7.93 -24.01 19.56
C SER A 129 -6.69 -24.17 18.69
N ILE A 130 -5.80 -25.11 19.01
CA ILE A 130 -4.64 -25.44 18.17
C ILE A 130 -5.10 -25.92 16.80
N PHE A 131 -6.10 -26.80 16.78
CA PHE A 131 -6.67 -27.34 15.56
C PHE A 131 -7.34 -26.25 14.70
N GLU A 132 -8.03 -25.30 15.31
CA GLU A 132 -8.64 -24.17 14.60
C GLU A 132 -7.60 -23.31 13.88
N ILE A 133 -6.50 -22.98 14.55
CA ILE A 133 -5.45 -22.11 14.01
C ILE A 133 -4.62 -22.85 12.95
N THR A 134 -4.09 -24.02 13.32
CA THR A 134 -3.09 -24.73 12.49
C THR A 134 -3.70 -25.85 11.66
N GLY A 135 -4.61 -26.63 12.25
CA GLY A 135 -5.25 -27.77 11.59
C GLY A 135 -6.21 -27.36 10.48
N VAL A 136 -7.08 -26.37 10.70
CA VAL A 136 -8.03 -25.90 9.68
C VAL A 136 -7.27 -25.29 8.50
N ALA A 137 -6.26 -24.47 8.76
CA ALA A 137 -5.43 -23.89 7.71
C ALA A 137 -4.80 -24.99 6.83
N TYR A 138 -4.13 -25.97 7.45
CA TYR A 138 -3.51 -27.09 6.74
C TYR A 138 -4.52 -27.95 5.97
N LEU A 139 -5.63 -28.35 6.60
CA LEU A 139 -6.66 -29.16 5.96
C LEU A 139 -7.31 -28.41 4.79
N SER A 140 -7.57 -27.12 4.96
CA SER A 140 -8.15 -26.30 3.90
C SER A 140 -7.20 -26.21 2.70
N GLU A 141 -5.90 -26.06 2.91
CA GLU A 141 -4.89 -26.02 1.85
C GLU A 141 -4.82 -27.37 1.12
N LYS A 142 -4.77 -28.50 1.84
CA LYS A 142 -4.76 -29.84 1.22
C LYS A 142 -6.04 -30.15 0.45
N PHE A 143 -7.20 -29.81 1.02
CA PHE A 143 -8.47 -30.04 0.33
C PHE A 143 -8.64 -29.15 -0.89
N ASN A 144 -8.24 -27.87 -0.84
CA ASN A 144 -8.23 -27.00 -2.02
C ASN A 144 -7.30 -27.58 -3.11
N TYR A 145 -6.10 -28.03 -2.76
CA TYR A 145 -5.18 -28.66 -3.71
C TYR A 145 -5.77 -29.91 -4.39
N TRP A 146 -6.39 -30.82 -3.61
CA TRP A 146 -7.05 -31.99 -4.18
C TRP A 146 -8.25 -31.61 -5.03
N TYR A 147 -9.01 -30.61 -4.61
CA TYR A 147 -10.14 -30.08 -5.36
C TYR A 147 -9.67 -29.56 -6.72
N GLU A 148 -8.64 -28.72 -6.81
CA GLU A 148 -8.14 -28.18 -8.08
C GLU A 148 -7.68 -29.30 -9.05
N ILE A 149 -6.95 -30.29 -8.54
CA ILE A 149 -6.49 -31.42 -9.37
C ILE A 149 -7.68 -32.24 -9.87
N TRP A 150 -8.61 -32.61 -9.00
CA TRP A 150 -9.72 -33.47 -9.39
C TRP A 150 -10.78 -32.72 -10.19
N TYR A 151 -10.99 -31.44 -9.93
CA TYR A 151 -11.88 -30.56 -10.69
C TYR A 151 -11.42 -30.42 -12.15
N THR A 152 -10.11 -30.21 -12.37
CA THR A 152 -9.54 -30.18 -13.73
C THR A 152 -9.83 -31.48 -14.47
N LYS A 153 -9.58 -32.62 -13.82
CA LYS A 153 -9.82 -33.93 -14.43
C LYS A 153 -11.31 -34.22 -14.65
N TYR A 154 -12.18 -33.74 -13.74
CA TYR A 154 -13.63 -33.84 -13.86
C TYR A 154 -14.16 -33.08 -15.07
N ILE A 155 -13.72 -31.84 -15.29
CA ILE A 155 -14.11 -31.05 -16.46
C ILE A 155 -13.63 -31.68 -17.77
N THR A 156 -12.40 -32.22 -17.78
CA THR A 156 -11.85 -32.89 -18.97
C THR A 156 -12.44 -34.28 -19.23
N ASN A 157 -13.45 -34.72 -18.48
CA ASN A 157 -14.05 -36.06 -18.53
C ASN A 157 -13.02 -37.20 -18.43
N GLN A 158 -11.88 -36.95 -17.76
CA GLN A 158 -10.87 -37.97 -17.50
C GLN A 158 -11.23 -38.86 -16.29
N LEU A 159 -12.33 -38.55 -15.60
CA LEU A 159 -12.87 -39.29 -14.45
C LEU A 159 -14.13 -40.10 -14.82
N ASP A 160 -14.18 -40.66 -16.01
CA ASP A 160 -15.29 -41.52 -16.42
C ASP A 160 -15.06 -42.97 -15.99
N THR A 161 -16.14 -43.62 -15.56
CA THR A 161 -16.14 -45.05 -15.23
C THR A 161 -16.28 -45.84 -16.53
N HIS A 162 -15.18 -46.42 -17.02
CA HIS A 162 -15.21 -47.36 -18.13
C HIS A 162 -15.50 -48.78 -17.62
N ASP A 163 -16.24 -49.56 -18.42
CA ASP A 163 -16.62 -50.95 -18.10
C ASP A 163 -15.42 -51.90 -17.95
N SER A 164 -14.23 -51.47 -18.39
CA SER A 164 -12.97 -52.23 -18.28
C SER A 164 -12.23 -52.08 -16.94
N LEU A 165 -12.68 -51.16 -16.06
CA LEU A 165 -11.99 -50.86 -14.80
C LEU A 165 -12.43 -51.79 -13.67
N SER A 166 -11.50 -52.09 -12.75
CA SER A 166 -11.81 -52.88 -11.55
C SER A 166 -12.85 -52.18 -10.68
N LYS A 167 -13.70 -52.94 -9.98
CA LYS A 167 -14.74 -52.39 -9.07
C LYS A 167 -14.17 -51.40 -8.06
N GLU A 168 -12.95 -51.64 -7.57
CA GLU A 168 -12.25 -50.74 -6.65
C GLU A 168 -11.84 -49.41 -7.30
N GLU A 169 -11.46 -49.44 -8.57
CA GLU A 169 -11.07 -48.26 -9.34
C GLU A 169 -12.29 -47.40 -9.65
N ASN A 170 -13.40 -48.04 -10.04
CA ASN A 170 -14.68 -47.38 -10.25
C ASN A 170 -15.18 -46.68 -8.97
N LEU A 171 -15.06 -47.33 -7.81
CA LEU A 171 -15.42 -46.71 -6.53
C LEU A 171 -14.53 -45.51 -6.19
N LYS A 172 -13.21 -45.60 -6.43
CA LYS A 172 -12.29 -44.46 -6.25
C LYS A 172 -12.62 -43.28 -7.16
N ILE A 173 -12.97 -43.54 -8.42
CA ILE A 173 -13.37 -42.50 -9.38
C ILE A 173 -14.68 -41.84 -8.94
N GLN A 174 -15.67 -42.63 -8.51
CA GLN A 174 -16.93 -42.11 -7.99
C GLN A 174 -16.74 -41.26 -6.73
N LEU A 175 -15.89 -41.69 -5.79
CA LEU A 175 -15.57 -40.90 -4.59
C LEU A 175 -14.93 -39.55 -4.94
N LYS A 176 -13.99 -39.52 -5.90
CA LYS A 176 -13.37 -38.27 -6.37
C LYS A 176 -14.39 -37.34 -7.01
N ARG A 177 -15.28 -37.89 -7.85
CA ARG A 177 -16.38 -37.14 -8.47
C ARG A 177 -17.31 -36.53 -7.42
N LYS A 178 -17.75 -37.34 -6.45
CA LYS A 178 -18.61 -36.88 -5.35
C LYS A 178 -17.93 -35.85 -4.47
N PHE A 179 -16.63 -36.00 -4.21
CA PHE A 179 -15.86 -35.00 -3.48
C PHE A 179 -15.87 -33.65 -4.21
N VAL A 180 -15.61 -33.62 -5.52
CA VAL A 180 -15.62 -32.38 -6.32
C VAL A 180 -17.01 -31.72 -6.32
N GLU A 181 -18.09 -32.51 -6.37
CA GLU A 181 -19.46 -32.00 -6.29
C GLU A 181 -19.78 -31.42 -4.89
N ILE A 182 -19.32 -32.05 -3.81
CA ILE A 182 -19.73 -31.71 -2.42
C ILE A 182 -18.83 -30.64 -1.76
N TYR A 183 -17.52 -30.68 -2.03
CA TYR A 183 -16.53 -29.80 -1.38
C TYR A 183 -16.89 -28.30 -1.39
N PRO A 184 -17.31 -27.68 -2.52
CA PRO A 184 -17.62 -26.25 -2.53
C PRO A 184 -18.78 -25.89 -1.60
N TYR A 185 -19.77 -26.78 -1.44
CA TYR A 185 -20.88 -26.58 -0.50
C TYR A 185 -20.44 -26.70 0.96
N ILE A 186 -19.54 -27.63 1.28
CA ILE A 186 -18.97 -27.74 2.63
C ILE A 186 -18.17 -26.47 2.95
N GLN A 187 -17.33 -26.02 2.01
CA GLN A 187 -16.53 -24.82 2.18
C GLN A 187 -17.40 -23.56 2.32
N SER A 188 -18.47 -23.43 1.53
CA SER A 188 -19.41 -22.32 1.64
C SER A 188 -20.16 -22.35 2.97
N ALA A 189 -20.62 -23.53 3.42
CA ALA A 189 -21.30 -23.69 4.70
C ALA A 189 -20.39 -23.32 5.88
N TYR A 190 -19.13 -23.74 5.87
CA TYR A 190 -18.16 -23.36 6.91
C TYR A 190 -17.90 -21.85 6.95
N ARG A 191 -17.71 -21.21 5.78
CA ARG A 191 -17.54 -19.74 5.70
C ARG A 191 -18.78 -18.99 6.15
N ALA A 192 -19.97 -19.44 5.75
CA ALA A 192 -21.24 -18.87 6.18
C ALA A 192 -21.45 -19.00 7.69
N ALA A 193 -21.12 -20.16 8.28
CA ALA A 193 -21.19 -20.37 9.72
C ALA A 193 -20.28 -19.40 10.48
N ASN A 194 -19.02 -19.26 10.05
CA ASN A 194 -18.10 -18.26 10.63
C ASN A 194 -18.65 -16.84 10.49
N PHE A 195 -19.16 -16.47 9.32
CA PHE A 195 -19.76 -15.16 9.10
C PHE A 195 -20.94 -14.88 10.04
N ILE A 196 -21.85 -15.84 10.18
CA ILE A 196 -22.98 -15.74 11.13
C ILE A 196 -22.47 -15.54 12.56
N THR A 197 -21.45 -16.30 12.99
CA THR A 197 -20.87 -16.11 14.33
C THR A 197 -20.18 -14.77 14.49
N THR A 198 -19.54 -14.22 13.46
CA THR A 198 -18.98 -12.85 13.51
C THR A 198 -20.07 -11.78 13.60
N ILE A 199 -21.22 -11.97 12.94
CA ILE A 199 -22.37 -11.07 13.08
C ILE A 199 -22.96 -11.17 14.49
N MET A 200 -23.13 -12.38 15.02
CA MET A 200 -23.59 -12.58 16.41
C MET A 200 -22.61 -11.95 17.41
N TYR A 201 -21.32 -12.06 17.13
CA TYR A 201 -20.29 -11.37 17.88
C TYR A 201 -20.54 -9.86 17.83
N LEU A 202 -20.55 -9.25 16.64
CA LEU A 202 -20.81 -7.80 16.49
C LEU A 202 -22.10 -7.34 17.15
N SER A 203 -23.18 -8.11 17.04
CA SER A 203 -24.49 -7.81 17.61
C SER A 203 -24.54 -7.79 19.14
N GLY A 204 -23.52 -8.31 19.84
CA GLY A 204 -23.54 -8.36 21.31
C GLY A 204 -24.08 -9.67 21.88
N THR A 205 -24.69 -10.53 21.07
CA THR A 205 -25.36 -11.74 21.55
C THR A 205 -24.39 -12.85 21.95
N SER A 206 -23.24 -12.90 21.30
CA SER A 206 -22.16 -13.87 21.57
C SER A 206 -20.83 -13.17 21.81
N LYS A 207 -19.97 -13.78 22.64
CA LYS A 207 -18.56 -13.37 22.84
C LYS A 207 -17.58 -14.24 22.03
N SER A 208 -18.09 -15.19 21.24
CA SER A 208 -17.31 -16.07 20.37
C SER A 208 -17.34 -15.55 18.94
N ALA A 209 -16.18 -15.31 18.32
CA ALA A 209 -16.08 -14.75 16.96
C ALA A 209 -15.92 -15.80 15.84
N SER A 210 -15.72 -17.07 16.19
CA SER A 210 -15.57 -18.19 15.25
C SER A 210 -16.53 -19.31 15.58
N ILE A 211 -16.92 -20.10 14.58
CA ILE A 211 -17.85 -21.22 14.74
C ILE A 211 -17.33 -22.28 15.70
N LEU A 212 -16.03 -22.60 15.64
CA LEU A 212 -15.40 -23.58 16.52
C LEU A 212 -15.47 -23.11 17.97
N MET A 213 -15.15 -21.84 18.21
CA MET A 213 -15.25 -21.26 19.55
C MET A 213 -16.68 -21.25 20.07
N TYR A 214 -17.65 -20.91 19.23
CA TYR A 214 -19.06 -20.93 19.59
C TYR A 214 -19.52 -22.34 19.98
N LEU A 215 -19.19 -23.34 19.16
CA LEU A 215 -19.57 -24.74 19.39
C LEU A 215 -18.98 -25.31 20.69
N PHE A 216 -17.73 -24.93 21.00
CA PHE A 216 -17.02 -25.40 22.18
C PHE A 216 -17.09 -24.45 23.39
N LYS A 217 -18.01 -23.48 23.36
CA LYS A 217 -18.28 -22.54 24.45
C LYS A 217 -17.03 -21.80 24.93
N MET A 218 -16.32 -21.21 23.98
CA MET A 218 -15.10 -20.43 24.20
C MET A 218 -15.30 -18.96 23.82
N ASN A 219 -14.69 -18.08 24.58
CA ASN A 219 -14.77 -16.63 24.40
C ASN A 219 -13.38 -16.03 24.24
N TYR A 220 -13.30 -14.88 23.56
CA TYR A 220 -12.12 -14.03 23.64
C TYR A 220 -12.22 -13.08 24.83
N SER A 221 -11.07 -12.74 25.42
CA SER A 221 -10.93 -11.74 26.48
C SER A 221 -9.57 -11.06 26.35
N ARG A 222 -9.44 -9.85 26.88
CA ARG A 222 -8.14 -9.17 26.97
C ARG A 222 -7.31 -9.74 28.12
N LEU A 223 -6.00 -9.74 27.97
CA LEU A 223 -5.07 -10.09 29.04
C LEU A 223 -5.19 -9.09 30.19
N ASN A 224 -5.28 -9.62 31.41
CA ASN A 224 -5.42 -8.81 32.62
C ASN A 224 -4.06 -8.66 33.33
N GLN A 225 -3.94 -7.69 34.23
CA GLN A 225 -2.73 -7.49 35.04
C GLN A 225 -2.36 -8.75 35.85
N TYR A 226 -3.37 -9.52 36.28
CA TYR A 226 -3.17 -10.82 36.92
C TYR A 226 -2.40 -11.80 36.03
N ASP A 227 -2.70 -11.86 34.72
CA ASP A 227 -2.04 -12.79 33.79
C ASP A 227 -0.58 -12.42 33.61
N TYR A 228 -0.27 -11.13 33.48
CA TYR A 228 1.11 -10.65 33.41
C TYR A 228 1.89 -10.98 34.70
N SER A 229 1.33 -10.68 35.88
CA SER A 229 2.00 -10.96 37.15
C SER A 229 2.23 -12.47 37.40
N LYS A 230 1.40 -13.34 36.82
CA LYS A 230 1.55 -14.79 36.91
C LYS A 230 2.78 -15.30 36.15
N TYR A 231 3.11 -14.68 35.02
CA TYR A 231 4.20 -15.10 34.13
C TYR A 231 5.43 -14.21 34.18
N GLU A 232 5.38 -13.12 34.95
CA GLU A 232 6.55 -12.32 35.26
C GLU A 232 7.58 -13.21 35.98
N PRO A 233 8.85 -13.20 35.54
CA PRO A 233 9.89 -13.95 36.23
C PRO A 233 9.99 -13.42 37.65
N LYS A 234 9.50 -14.22 38.61
CA LYS A 234 9.64 -13.91 40.03
C LYS A 234 11.12 -13.70 40.28
N ALA A 235 11.45 -12.59 40.95
CA ALA A 235 12.80 -12.32 41.40
C ALA A 235 13.37 -13.60 42.04
N PRO A 236 14.64 -13.94 41.79
CA PRO A 236 15.24 -15.10 42.43
C PRO A 236 15.01 -14.92 43.93
N LYS A 237 14.16 -15.77 44.50
CA LYS A 237 14.05 -15.85 45.95
C LYS A 237 15.45 -16.24 46.40
N GLU A 238 16.06 -15.45 47.29
CA GLU A 238 17.30 -15.85 47.93
C GLU A 238 17.13 -17.29 48.40
N ASP A 239 17.90 -18.20 47.80
CA ASP A 239 17.77 -19.64 47.97
C ASP A 239 18.15 -20.01 49.42
N SER A 240 17.23 -19.81 50.37
CA SER A 240 17.38 -20.29 51.75
C SER A 240 17.12 -21.79 51.87
N LYS A 241 16.83 -22.50 50.76
CA LYS A 241 16.52 -23.93 50.74
C LYS A 241 17.09 -24.63 49.50
N GLY A 242 18.41 -24.55 49.31
CA GLY A 242 19.09 -25.66 48.67
C GLY A 242 19.01 -26.88 49.59
N PRO A 243 18.58 -28.07 49.14
CA PRO A 243 18.75 -29.26 49.97
C PRO A 243 20.25 -29.43 50.23
N ASN A 244 20.66 -29.49 51.50
CA ASN A 244 22.02 -29.86 51.89
C ASN A 244 22.26 -31.30 51.43
N ARG A 245 22.74 -31.42 50.20
CA ARG A 245 22.84 -32.70 49.48
C ARG A 245 24.21 -33.29 49.77
N ILE A 246 24.21 -34.34 50.58
CA ILE A 246 25.42 -34.99 51.11
C ILE A 246 25.91 -36.13 50.17
N ALA A 247 25.13 -36.49 49.15
CA ALA A 247 25.48 -37.54 48.20
C ALA A 247 26.18 -36.97 46.94
N PRO A 248 27.24 -37.62 46.42
CA PRO A 248 27.89 -37.21 45.19
C PRO A 248 26.95 -37.38 43.98
N PRO A 249 27.05 -36.50 42.98
CA PRO A 249 26.19 -36.56 41.80
C PRO A 249 26.47 -37.81 40.97
N THR A 250 25.42 -38.37 40.38
CA THR A 250 25.53 -39.51 39.45
C THR A 250 26.08 -39.05 38.08
N THR A 251 26.69 -39.95 37.30
CA THR A 251 27.26 -39.64 35.97
C THR A 251 26.23 -39.05 35.00
N ILE A 252 24.98 -39.50 35.09
CA ILE A 252 23.85 -38.97 34.31
C ILE A 252 23.52 -37.53 34.72
N GLU A 253 23.59 -37.22 36.02
CA GLU A 253 23.36 -35.88 36.54
C GLU A 253 24.45 -34.91 36.11
N PHE A 254 25.71 -35.37 36.02
CA PHE A 254 26.81 -34.57 35.46
C PHE A 254 26.58 -34.24 33.98
N ILE A 255 26.17 -35.23 33.18
CA ILE A 255 25.87 -35.04 31.74
C ILE A 255 24.69 -34.08 31.57
N LEU A 256 23.60 -34.26 32.34
CA LEU A 256 22.44 -33.36 32.30
C LEU A 256 22.79 -31.94 32.76
N LYS A 257 23.68 -31.79 33.74
CA LYS A 257 24.16 -30.48 34.21
C LYS A 257 25.07 -29.80 33.18
N LEU A 258 25.94 -30.57 32.52
CA LEU A 258 26.79 -30.07 31.44
C LEU A 258 25.95 -29.63 30.23
N LEU A 259 25.00 -30.47 29.79
CA LEU A 259 24.09 -30.18 28.69
C LEU A 259 23.14 -29.01 29.04
N GLY A 260 22.68 -28.97 30.29
CA GLY A 260 21.87 -27.89 30.81
C GLY A 260 22.60 -26.55 30.80
N ASN A 261 23.84 -26.52 31.31
CA ASN A 261 24.58 -25.28 31.48
C ASN A 261 25.19 -24.76 30.17
N ASN A 262 25.65 -25.65 29.29
CA ASN A 262 26.33 -25.27 28.05
C ASN A 262 25.43 -25.21 26.82
N VAL A 263 24.28 -25.90 26.82
CA VAL A 263 23.41 -25.97 25.64
C VAL A 263 22.05 -25.36 25.92
N THR A 264 21.29 -25.85 26.89
CA THR A 264 19.89 -25.41 27.05
C THR A 264 19.78 -24.00 27.62
N ASN A 265 20.56 -23.65 28.64
CA ASN A 265 20.56 -22.32 29.25
C ASN A 265 20.93 -21.19 28.27
N PRO A 266 22.02 -21.27 27.48
CA PRO A 266 22.33 -20.23 26.50
C PRO A 266 21.32 -20.18 25.36
N ILE A 267 20.79 -21.32 24.90
CA ILE A 267 19.77 -21.35 23.84
C ILE A 267 18.48 -20.67 24.31
N VAL A 268 18.00 -20.97 25.52
CA VAL A 268 16.78 -20.32 26.05
C VAL A 268 16.99 -18.82 26.27
N LYS A 269 18.18 -18.39 26.72
CA LYS A 269 18.53 -16.96 26.81
C LYS A 269 18.56 -16.31 25.44
N ALA A 270 19.14 -16.96 24.43
CA ALA A 270 19.18 -16.47 23.06
C ALA A 270 17.76 -16.36 22.46
N ILE A 271 16.92 -17.37 22.64
CA ILE A 271 15.51 -17.34 22.20
C ILE A 271 14.76 -16.18 22.86
N LYS A 272 14.91 -15.98 24.18
CA LYS A 272 14.30 -14.84 24.90
C LYS A 272 14.82 -13.50 24.39
N PHE A 273 16.12 -13.38 24.10
CA PHE A 273 16.71 -12.17 23.54
C PHE A 273 16.16 -11.88 22.13
N VAL A 274 16.09 -12.90 21.27
CA VAL A 274 15.60 -12.79 19.89
C VAL A 274 14.12 -12.41 19.87
N LEU A 275 13.26 -13.12 20.62
CA LEU A 275 11.82 -12.83 20.65
C LEU A 275 11.49 -11.53 21.39
N GLY A 276 12.23 -11.21 22.46
CA GLY A 276 11.91 -10.09 23.34
C GLY A 276 12.47 -8.74 22.88
N THR A 277 13.71 -8.70 22.41
CA THR A 277 14.42 -7.43 22.13
C THR A 277 14.75 -7.24 20.66
N PHE A 278 15.26 -8.27 19.99
CA PHE A 278 15.66 -8.16 18.59
C PHE A 278 14.45 -8.03 17.67
N PHE A 279 13.41 -8.86 17.86
CA PHE A 279 12.25 -8.85 16.99
C PHE A 279 11.49 -7.51 17.01
N PRO A 280 11.18 -6.88 18.16
CA PRO A 280 10.59 -5.54 18.18
C PRO A 280 11.51 -4.46 17.58
N ALA A 281 12.81 -4.50 17.86
CA ALA A 281 13.77 -3.54 17.30
C ALA A 281 13.87 -3.66 15.77
N ALA A 282 13.87 -4.89 15.24
CA ALA A 282 13.88 -5.17 13.81
C ALA A 282 12.59 -4.70 13.13
N ILE A 283 11.43 -4.94 13.75
CA ILE A 283 10.15 -4.45 13.22
C ILE A 283 10.10 -2.93 13.25
N PHE A 284 10.55 -2.29 14.34
CA PHE A 284 10.65 -0.83 14.41
C PHE A 284 11.56 -0.29 13.32
N THR A 285 12.72 -0.90 13.11
CA THR A 285 13.68 -0.48 12.08
C THR A 285 13.09 -0.65 10.67
N LEU A 286 12.40 -1.76 10.40
CA LEU A 286 11.71 -1.97 9.12
C LEU A 286 10.57 -0.97 8.91
N LYS A 287 9.74 -0.73 9.93
CA LYS A 287 8.66 0.27 9.87
C LYS A 287 9.21 1.69 9.74
N PHE A 288 10.34 1.97 10.37
CA PHE A 288 11.08 3.22 10.20
C PHE A 288 11.61 3.36 8.77
N LEU A 289 12.19 2.30 8.19
CA LEU A 289 12.64 2.31 6.78
C LEU A 289 11.47 2.44 5.80
N GLU A 290 10.35 1.76 6.07
CA GLU A 290 9.12 1.86 5.29
C GLU A 290 8.57 3.29 5.34
N TRP A 291 8.49 3.89 6.53
CA TRP A 291 8.17 5.29 6.71
C TRP A 291 9.19 6.21 6.05
N TRP A 292 10.49 5.94 6.16
CA TRP A 292 11.56 6.77 5.60
C TRP A 292 11.50 6.80 4.06
N ASN A 293 11.17 5.66 3.45
CA ASN A 293 11.05 5.54 2.00
C ASN A 293 9.71 6.08 1.48
N ASN A 294 8.61 5.87 2.21
CA ASN A 294 7.27 6.33 1.81
C ASN A 294 7.00 7.79 2.17
N SER A 295 7.65 8.32 3.21
CA SER A 295 7.56 9.73 3.55
C SER A 295 8.53 10.52 2.68
N ASP A 296 8.07 11.63 2.14
CA ASP A 296 8.92 12.64 1.50
C ASP A 296 9.89 13.31 2.50
N PHE A 297 10.24 12.67 3.61
CA PHE A 297 11.19 13.17 4.61
C PHE A 297 12.59 13.32 4.01
N SER A 298 13.05 12.39 3.18
CA SER A 298 14.30 12.53 2.41
C SER A 298 14.26 13.75 1.48
N LYS A 299 13.12 14.03 0.86
CA LYS A 299 12.89 15.25 0.05
C LYS A 299 12.82 16.51 0.93
N LYS A 300 12.26 16.44 2.13
CA LYS A 300 12.23 17.57 3.09
C LYS A 300 13.61 17.83 3.69
N LEU A 301 14.41 16.79 3.95
CA LEU A 301 15.77 16.88 4.48
C LEU A 301 16.72 17.44 3.41
N SER A 302 16.62 16.95 2.17
CA SER A 302 17.36 17.52 1.03
C SER A 302 16.88 18.93 0.66
N LYS A 303 15.60 19.26 0.84
CA LYS A 303 15.10 20.64 0.71
C LYS A 303 15.62 21.57 1.82
N ASN A 304 15.74 21.07 3.06
CA ASN A 304 16.33 21.84 4.16
C ASN A 304 17.86 21.95 4.06
N GLN A 305 18.57 20.92 3.58
CA GLN A 305 20.01 20.97 3.31
C GLN A 305 20.34 21.72 2.00
N GLY A 306 19.40 21.74 1.04
CA GLY A 306 19.50 22.43 -0.25
C GLY A 306 19.36 23.95 -0.17
N ASN A 307 18.86 24.50 0.95
CA ASN A 307 18.81 25.95 1.18
C ASN A 307 20.18 26.62 1.35
N VAL A 308 21.28 25.86 1.41
CA VAL A 308 22.66 26.43 1.48
C VAL A 308 23.33 26.47 0.09
N LEU A 309 22.81 25.76 -0.91
CA LEU A 309 23.34 25.75 -2.28
C LEU A 309 22.36 26.25 -3.34
N ASP A 310 21.16 26.66 -2.95
CA ASP A 310 20.27 27.46 -3.80
C ASP A 310 20.75 28.92 -3.77
N PHE A 311 21.94 29.16 -4.36
CA PHE A 311 22.29 30.46 -4.89
C PHE A 311 21.12 30.86 -5.77
N THR A 312 20.32 31.81 -5.29
CA THR A 312 19.12 32.32 -5.94
C THR A 312 19.44 32.58 -7.40
N LEU A 313 19.12 31.63 -8.28
CA LEU A 313 19.16 31.83 -9.72
C LEU A 313 18.19 32.98 -9.95
N PRO A 314 18.70 34.18 -10.31
CA PRO A 314 17.87 35.35 -10.35
C PRO A 314 16.85 35.10 -11.49
N PRO A 315 15.57 35.49 -11.31
CA PRO A 315 14.51 35.11 -12.23
C PRO A 315 14.93 35.49 -13.66
N PRO A 316 14.61 34.67 -14.67
CA PRO A 316 15.17 34.79 -16.03
C PRO A 316 14.99 36.19 -16.66
N SER A 317 14.03 36.98 -16.17
CA SER A 317 13.86 38.40 -16.52
C SER A 317 15.05 39.29 -16.13
N THR A 318 15.64 39.07 -14.95
CA THR A 318 16.81 39.82 -14.46
C THR A 318 18.09 39.41 -15.18
N LEU A 319 18.24 38.13 -15.49
CA LEU A 319 19.37 37.59 -16.26
C LEU A 319 19.31 38.06 -17.72
N ALA A 320 18.13 38.09 -18.34
CA ALA A 320 17.93 38.68 -19.66
C ALA A 320 18.15 40.21 -19.67
N SER A 321 17.80 40.92 -18.60
CA SER A 321 18.07 42.36 -18.45
C SER A 321 19.56 42.63 -18.30
N ALA A 322 20.27 41.82 -17.49
CA ALA A 322 21.72 41.92 -17.30
C ALA A 322 22.49 41.59 -18.59
N LEU A 323 22.10 40.54 -19.31
CA LEU A 323 22.70 40.17 -20.61
C LEU A 323 22.41 41.20 -21.71
N ARG A 324 21.26 41.88 -21.68
CA ARG A 324 20.99 43.00 -22.59
C ARG A 324 21.83 44.22 -22.24
N SER A 325 21.96 44.52 -20.95
CA SER A 325 22.81 45.62 -20.46
C SER A 325 24.28 45.42 -20.80
N SER A 326 24.78 44.18 -20.82
CA SER A 326 26.15 43.90 -21.24
C SER A 326 26.34 44.00 -22.77
N ARG A 327 25.33 43.61 -23.56
CA ARG A 327 25.36 43.74 -25.03
C ARG A 327 25.18 45.15 -25.57
N THR A 328 24.61 46.10 -24.81
CA THR A 328 24.40 47.49 -25.25
C THR A 328 25.62 48.41 -25.06
N THR A 329 26.81 47.88 -24.82
CA THR A 329 28.07 48.65 -24.71
C THR A 329 28.66 49.06 -26.07
N GLY A 330 27.91 48.92 -27.16
CA GLY A 330 28.22 49.51 -28.45
C GLY A 330 26.96 49.60 -29.28
N ILE A 331 26.65 50.78 -29.81
CA ILE A 331 25.48 51.13 -30.63
C ILE A 331 24.21 51.42 -29.82
N ALA A 332 24.12 52.68 -29.41
CA ALA A 332 22.91 53.33 -28.95
C ALA A 332 21.94 53.52 -30.12
N THR A 333 21.10 52.52 -30.39
CA THR A 333 19.83 52.75 -31.06
C THR A 333 18.76 52.95 -29.99
N ASN A 334 18.10 54.10 -30.01
CA ASN A 334 16.99 54.51 -29.15
C ASN A 334 15.79 53.55 -29.29
N LYS A 335 15.86 52.36 -28.70
CA LYS A 335 14.68 51.53 -28.44
C LYS A 335 14.22 51.82 -27.01
N PRO A 336 12.93 52.17 -26.79
CA PRO A 336 12.44 52.54 -25.48
C PRO A 336 12.69 51.40 -24.48
N LYS A 337 13.32 51.76 -23.35
CA LYS A 337 13.52 50.90 -22.17
C LYS A 337 12.16 50.28 -21.82
N SER A 338 11.97 48.99 -22.07
CA SER A 338 10.73 48.31 -21.68
C SER A 338 10.67 48.32 -20.15
N LYS A 339 9.77 49.14 -19.57
CA LYS A 339 9.51 49.15 -18.13
C LYS A 339 9.25 47.71 -17.67
N PRO A 340 9.76 47.28 -16.50
CA PRO A 340 9.42 45.98 -15.96
C PRO A 340 7.90 45.87 -15.88
N TYR A 341 7.35 44.82 -16.49
CA TYR A 341 5.91 44.60 -16.55
C TYR A 341 5.35 44.51 -15.13
N LYS A 342 4.44 45.43 -14.79
CA LYS A 342 3.56 45.31 -13.64
C LYS A 342 2.22 44.80 -14.15
N SER A 343 1.81 43.62 -13.70
CA SER A 343 0.48 43.09 -14.00
C SER A 343 -0.58 44.08 -13.54
N GLY A 344 -1.34 44.64 -14.49
CA GLY A 344 -2.50 45.48 -14.18
C GLY A 344 -3.69 44.62 -13.72
N LYS A 345 -4.74 45.27 -13.20
CA LYS A 345 -6.03 44.61 -12.88
C LYS A 345 -6.82 44.17 -14.11
N VAL A 346 -6.36 44.55 -15.31
CA VAL A 346 -7.08 44.38 -16.58
C VAL A 346 -6.35 43.38 -17.47
N CYS A 347 -7.08 42.46 -18.07
CA CYS A 347 -6.58 41.44 -18.98
C CYS A 347 -6.17 42.07 -20.34
N PRO A 348 -4.94 41.85 -20.84
CA PRO A 348 -4.49 42.44 -22.11
C PRO A 348 -5.21 41.94 -23.36
N LEU A 349 -5.91 40.79 -23.30
CA LEU A 349 -6.64 40.21 -24.44
C LEU A 349 -8.08 40.74 -24.52
N CYS A 350 -8.84 40.65 -23.43
CA CYS A 350 -10.26 41.04 -23.41
C CYS A 350 -10.50 42.48 -22.91
N LYS A 351 -9.45 43.14 -22.38
CA LYS A 351 -9.51 44.50 -21.79
C LYS A 351 -10.52 44.67 -20.64
N LYS A 352 -10.97 43.57 -20.02
CA LYS A 352 -11.83 43.54 -18.83
C LYS A 352 -11.02 43.24 -17.57
N GLU A 353 -11.62 43.45 -16.40
CA GLU A 353 -11.02 43.07 -15.12
C GLU A 353 -10.78 41.54 -15.07
N ILE A 354 -9.63 41.14 -14.52
CA ILE A 354 -9.20 39.75 -14.50
C ILE A 354 -10.04 38.97 -13.48
N THR A 355 -10.80 37.99 -13.96
CA THR A 355 -11.70 37.13 -13.15
C THR A 355 -11.04 35.81 -12.77
N ASN A 356 -10.20 35.25 -13.66
CA ASN A 356 -9.49 33.99 -13.42
C ASN A 356 -8.01 34.16 -13.79
N PRO A 357 -7.18 34.69 -12.87
CA PRO A 357 -5.81 35.07 -13.18
C PRO A 357 -4.96 33.84 -13.51
N ALA A 358 -4.36 33.85 -14.70
CA ALA A 358 -3.47 32.82 -15.20
C ALA A 358 -2.16 33.44 -15.69
N ILE A 359 -1.03 32.87 -15.26
CA ILE A 359 0.31 33.30 -15.65
C ILE A 359 0.90 32.34 -16.69
N ILE A 360 1.58 32.92 -17.69
CA ILE A 360 2.35 32.18 -18.71
C ILE A 360 3.86 32.30 -18.46
N GLU A 361 4.67 31.47 -19.13
CA GLU A 361 6.13 31.41 -18.97
C GLU A 361 6.87 32.76 -19.11
N THR A 362 6.29 33.70 -19.88
CA THR A 362 6.86 35.04 -20.07
C THR A 362 6.58 36.00 -18.90
N GLY A 363 5.81 35.57 -17.90
CA GLY A 363 5.50 36.34 -16.69
C GLY A 363 4.29 37.27 -16.80
N TYR A 364 3.54 37.22 -17.90
CA TYR A 364 2.32 38.01 -18.10
C TYR A 364 1.08 37.29 -17.55
N VAL A 365 0.15 38.07 -17.00
CA VAL A 365 -1.10 37.58 -16.39
C VAL A 365 -2.29 37.91 -17.30
N PHE A 366 -3.15 36.93 -17.52
CA PHE A 366 -4.37 37.01 -18.33
C PHE A 366 -5.53 36.31 -17.62
N ASP A 367 -6.73 36.45 -18.15
CA ASP A 367 -7.81 35.50 -17.84
C ASP A 367 -7.48 34.14 -18.45
N TYR A 368 -7.63 33.06 -17.66
CA TYR A 368 -7.36 31.69 -18.09
C TYR A 368 -8.05 31.33 -19.42
N SER A 369 -9.35 31.64 -19.54
CA SER A 369 -10.12 31.36 -20.75
C SER A 369 -9.61 32.14 -21.97
N CYS A 370 -9.21 33.41 -21.78
CA CYS A 370 -8.73 34.25 -22.87
C CYS A 370 -7.38 33.74 -23.41
N ILE A 371 -6.44 33.41 -22.52
CA ILE A 371 -5.10 32.98 -22.95
C ILE A 371 -5.10 31.56 -23.52
N TYR A 372 -5.94 30.67 -22.98
CA TYR A 372 -6.08 29.31 -23.50
C TYR A 372 -6.62 29.34 -24.95
N ASN A 373 -7.73 30.04 -25.18
CA ASN A 373 -8.34 30.15 -26.51
C ASN A 373 -7.43 30.86 -27.52
N TYR A 374 -6.61 31.83 -27.07
CA TYR A 374 -5.63 32.50 -27.91
C TYR A 374 -4.53 31.55 -28.38
N LEU A 375 -4.01 30.71 -27.48
CA LEU A 375 -2.91 29.79 -27.80
C LEU A 375 -3.37 28.64 -28.70
N GLU A 376 -4.58 28.14 -28.49
CA GLU A 376 -5.25 27.16 -29.35
C GLU A 376 -5.35 27.67 -30.80
N LYS A 377 -5.78 28.92 -30.98
CA LYS A 377 -5.96 29.57 -32.29
C LYS A 377 -4.73 30.33 -32.79
N SER A 378 -3.59 30.17 -32.14
CA SER A 378 -2.41 31.01 -32.39
C SER A 378 -1.89 30.92 -33.82
N HIS A 379 -1.94 29.74 -34.45
CA HIS A 379 -1.53 29.52 -35.83
C HIS A 379 -2.41 30.28 -36.85
N ILE A 380 -3.71 30.40 -36.59
CA ILE A 380 -4.66 31.17 -37.41
C ILE A 380 -4.45 32.67 -37.23
N ILE A 381 -4.31 33.11 -35.99
CA ILE A 381 -4.15 34.54 -35.65
C ILE A 381 -2.85 35.10 -36.27
N VAL A 382 -1.75 34.34 -36.19
CA VAL A 382 -0.47 34.77 -36.76
C VAL A 382 -0.48 34.72 -38.29
N ALA A 383 -1.13 33.72 -38.90
CA ALA A 383 -1.30 33.66 -40.35
C ALA A 383 -2.08 34.89 -40.87
N ASN A 384 -3.20 35.24 -40.24
CA ASN A 384 -4.00 36.41 -40.60
C ASN A 384 -3.22 37.72 -40.44
N LYS A 385 -2.44 37.85 -39.36
CA LYS A 385 -1.59 39.03 -39.15
C LYS A 385 -0.52 39.17 -40.23
N SER A 386 0.13 38.07 -40.61
CA SER A 386 1.14 38.09 -41.68
C SER A 386 0.57 38.42 -43.06
N LYS A 387 -0.71 38.11 -43.31
CA LYS A 387 -1.41 38.54 -44.52
C LYS A 387 -1.71 40.03 -44.51
N ALA A 388 -2.16 40.55 -43.38
CA ALA A 388 -2.42 41.99 -43.21
C ALA A 388 -1.14 42.84 -43.33
N GLU A 389 0.00 42.36 -42.81
CA GLU A 389 1.29 43.04 -42.97
C GLU A 389 1.76 43.02 -44.43
N LYS A 390 1.56 41.91 -45.17
CA LYS A 390 1.87 41.84 -46.60
C LYS A 390 0.99 42.76 -47.45
N SER A 391 -0.31 42.83 -47.20
CA SER A 391 -1.20 43.74 -47.93
C SER A 391 -0.85 45.22 -47.73
N ILE A 392 -0.32 45.59 -46.56
CA ILE A 392 0.12 46.97 -46.27
C ILE A 392 1.47 47.27 -46.94
N GLU A 393 2.40 46.30 -46.97
CA GLU A 393 3.67 46.43 -47.70
C GLU A 393 3.48 46.47 -49.23
N ASP A 394 2.46 45.78 -49.75
CA ASP A 394 2.11 45.79 -51.17
C ASP A 394 1.40 47.11 -51.56
N GLU A 395 0.55 47.68 -50.69
CA GLU A 395 -0.04 49.02 -50.89
C GLU A 395 1.00 50.16 -50.81
N GLU A 396 2.02 50.06 -49.94
CA GLU A 396 3.12 51.05 -49.88
C GLU A 396 4.05 51.00 -51.10
N LYS A 397 4.14 49.86 -51.81
CA LYS A 397 4.96 49.72 -53.03
C LYS A 397 4.27 50.19 -54.33
N VAL A 398 2.94 50.31 -54.35
CA VAL A 398 2.21 50.79 -55.54
C VAL A 398 2.30 52.33 -55.71
N TYR A 399 2.69 53.07 -54.68
CA TYR A 399 2.81 54.53 -54.75
C TYR A 399 4.24 55.05 -54.99
N SER A 400 5.21 54.18 -55.30
CA SER A 400 6.63 54.60 -55.34
C SER A 400 7.45 54.16 -56.55
N ASP A 401 6.87 53.75 -57.67
CA ASP A 401 7.64 53.56 -58.92
C ASP A 401 6.82 54.06 -60.14
N ASP A 402 6.96 55.36 -60.42
CA ASP A 402 6.83 55.92 -61.78
C ASP A 402 8.20 55.83 -62.48
N GLU A 403 8.17 55.74 -63.80
CA GLU A 403 9.27 55.83 -64.78
C GLU A 403 9.88 54.50 -65.30
N ASP A 404 9.22 54.03 -66.38
CA ASP A 404 9.79 53.92 -67.74
C ASP A 404 10.23 52.56 -68.33
N GLU A 405 9.59 52.32 -69.49
CA GLU A 405 10.01 51.53 -70.67
C GLU A 405 10.02 49.98 -70.54
N GLU A 406 9.50 49.16 -71.46
CA GLU A 406 8.87 49.37 -72.77
C GLU A 406 8.04 48.11 -73.11
N VAL A 407 7.07 48.32 -74.00
CA VAL A 407 5.93 47.46 -74.32
C VAL A 407 6.25 46.49 -75.47
N VAL A 408 5.96 45.19 -75.31
CA VAL A 408 5.51 44.35 -76.43
C VAL A 408 4.31 43.51 -75.97
N ILE A 409 3.18 43.79 -76.60
CA ILE A 409 1.87 43.18 -76.44
C ILE A 409 1.73 42.05 -77.46
N ASP A 410 1.23 40.89 -77.02
CA ASP A 410 0.31 40.11 -77.86
C ASP A 410 -0.86 39.60 -77.01
N GLU A 411 -2.06 39.81 -77.53
CA GLU A 411 -3.35 39.78 -76.87
C GLU A 411 -4.10 38.44 -76.98
N LYS A 412 -5.03 38.24 -76.01
CA LYS A 412 -6.32 37.50 -76.05
C LYS A 412 -6.32 35.96 -75.92
N HIS A 413 -6.85 35.47 -74.80
CA HIS A 413 -8.29 35.22 -74.55
C HIS A 413 -8.49 34.86 -73.05
N GLU A 414 -9.20 35.68 -72.28
CA GLU A 414 -10.61 35.50 -71.87
C GLU A 414 -10.91 34.32 -70.92
N LYS A 415 -10.85 34.66 -69.63
CA LYS A 415 -11.75 34.31 -68.50
C LYS A 415 -12.60 33.04 -68.61
N GLU A 416 -12.33 32.10 -67.72
CA GLU A 416 -13.37 31.39 -66.99
C GLU A 416 -13.11 31.52 -65.48
N GLU A 417 -14.12 32.00 -64.76
CA GLU A 417 -14.16 32.11 -63.31
C GLU A 417 -14.35 30.71 -62.71
N GLU A 418 -13.34 30.20 -62.02
CA GLU A 418 -13.52 29.13 -61.04
C GLU A 418 -13.05 29.61 -59.67
N ASP A 419 -13.97 29.51 -58.70
CA ASP A 419 -13.78 29.70 -57.27
C ASP A 419 -12.65 28.80 -56.73
N GLN A 420 -11.41 29.23 -56.92
CA GLN A 420 -10.28 28.66 -56.20
C GLN A 420 -10.29 29.23 -54.78
N LYS A 421 -10.87 28.46 -53.85
CA LYS A 421 -10.50 28.53 -52.43
C LYS A 421 -8.99 28.34 -52.36
N ALA A 422 -8.24 29.44 -52.37
CA ALA A 422 -6.81 29.44 -52.19
C ALA A 422 -6.52 28.72 -50.86
N GLU A 423 -6.01 27.49 -50.94
CA GLU A 423 -5.56 26.72 -49.80
C GLU A 423 -4.54 27.57 -49.05
N THR A 424 -4.97 28.14 -47.93
CA THR A 424 -4.13 29.01 -47.15
C THR A 424 -3.06 28.15 -46.51
N PHE A 425 -1.82 28.24 -47.01
CA PHE A 425 -0.67 27.62 -46.36
C PHE A 425 -0.48 28.27 -44.98
N ILE A 426 -0.96 27.61 -43.93
CA ILE A 426 -0.81 28.06 -42.55
C ILE A 426 0.52 27.53 -42.02
N ASP A 427 1.48 28.43 -41.82
CA ASP A 427 2.76 28.11 -41.18
C ASP A 427 2.55 27.72 -39.70
N ILE A 428 2.37 26.42 -39.43
CA ILE A 428 2.19 25.87 -38.07
C ILE A 428 3.35 26.28 -37.14
N ASN A 429 4.56 26.40 -37.69
CA ASN A 429 5.78 26.81 -36.96
C ASN A 429 5.70 28.23 -36.34
N LYS A 430 4.75 29.06 -36.78
CA LYS A 430 4.57 30.42 -36.28
C LYS A 430 3.61 30.52 -35.09
N GLY A 431 2.89 29.45 -34.73
CA GLY A 431 2.00 29.39 -33.56
C GLY A 431 2.72 29.24 -32.21
N GLY A 432 1.94 29.22 -31.12
CA GLY A 432 2.44 29.00 -29.76
C GLY A 432 3.27 30.16 -29.19
N ARG A 433 2.94 31.41 -29.54
CA ARG A 433 3.68 32.61 -29.11
C ARG A 433 2.90 33.43 -28.10
N CYS A 434 3.62 34.14 -27.23
CA CYS A 434 3.05 35.10 -26.31
C CYS A 434 2.44 36.31 -27.08
N PRO A 435 1.19 36.72 -26.79
CA PRO A 435 0.52 37.82 -27.51
C PRO A 435 1.22 39.17 -27.35
N ILE A 436 1.92 39.39 -26.24
CA ILE A 436 2.54 40.69 -25.91
C ILE A 436 4.00 40.73 -26.34
N THR A 437 4.75 39.64 -26.13
CA THR A 437 6.20 39.61 -26.40
C THR A 437 6.57 38.98 -27.73
N GLY A 438 5.65 38.27 -28.40
CA GLY A 438 5.91 37.52 -29.63
C GLY A 438 6.87 36.33 -29.48
N ARG A 439 7.34 36.04 -28.25
CA ARG A 439 8.25 34.92 -27.98
C ARG A 439 7.51 33.59 -27.98
N LYS A 440 8.14 32.56 -28.51
CA LYS A 440 7.62 31.18 -28.48
C LYS A 440 7.56 30.67 -27.04
N LEU A 441 6.43 30.11 -26.65
CA LEU A 441 6.24 29.44 -25.36
C LEU A 441 6.73 27.99 -25.50
N LEU A 442 7.45 27.50 -24.50
CA LEU A 442 8.04 26.15 -24.48
C LEU A 442 6.97 25.08 -24.25
N GLY A 443 5.98 25.39 -23.42
CA GLY A 443 4.86 24.51 -23.11
C GLY A 443 3.78 24.42 -24.20
N CYS A 444 3.85 25.22 -25.27
CA CYS A 444 2.94 25.09 -26.41
C CYS A 444 3.59 24.26 -27.52
N LYS A 445 3.05 23.07 -27.78
CA LYS A 445 3.51 22.17 -28.85
C LYS A 445 2.36 21.82 -29.77
N TRP A 446 2.63 21.78 -31.07
CA TRP A 446 1.65 21.29 -32.04
C TRP A 446 1.67 19.76 -32.04
N ASN A 447 0.51 19.14 -31.86
CA ASN A 447 0.35 17.71 -32.04
C ASN A 447 -0.14 17.44 -33.47
N PRO A 448 0.70 16.88 -34.36
CA PRO A 448 0.34 16.64 -35.75
C PRO A 448 -0.73 15.55 -35.93
N ILE A 449 -0.94 14.69 -34.92
CA ILE A 449 -1.90 13.58 -34.99
C ILE A 449 -3.32 14.07 -34.69
N LYS A 450 -3.45 15.00 -33.74
CA LYS A 450 -4.74 15.57 -33.33
C LYS A 450 -5.11 16.84 -34.07
N GLU A 451 -4.18 17.40 -34.84
CA GLU A 451 -4.31 18.73 -35.48
C GLU A 451 -4.67 19.84 -34.47
N GLU A 452 -4.17 19.72 -33.24
CA GLU A 452 -4.45 20.62 -32.12
C GLU A 452 -3.17 21.05 -31.42
N TRP A 453 -3.22 22.21 -30.75
CA TRP A 453 -2.14 22.67 -29.88
C TRP A 453 -2.26 22.05 -28.49
N GLU A 454 -1.25 21.30 -28.07
CA GLU A 454 -1.06 20.89 -26.69
C GLU A 454 -0.48 22.06 -25.90
N ILE A 455 -1.27 22.58 -24.96
CA ILE A 455 -0.95 23.78 -24.17
C ILE A 455 -0.61 23.36 -22.75
N GLU A 456 0.68 23.27 -22.46
CA GLU A 456 1.25 23.12 -21.13
C GLU A 456 1.87 24.45 -20.67
N GLY A 457 1.95 24.69 -19.35
CA GLY A 457 2.64 25.88 -18.81
C GLY A 457 1.76 27.09 -18.50
N ILE A 458 0.45 27.04 -18.72
CA ILE A 458 -0.48 28.01 -18.13
C ILE A 458 -0.72 27.62 -16.66
N ARG A 459 -0.31 28.48 -15.72
CA ARG A 459 -0.55 28.26 -14.28
C ARG A 459 -1.65 29.19 -13.80
N ARG A 460 -2.71 28.62 -13.22
CA ARG A 460 -3.75 29.41 -12.54
C ARG A 460 -3.18 29.93 -11.23
N LEU A 461 -3.36 31.22 -10.97
CA LEU A 461 -3.04 31.85 -9.70
C LEU A 461 -4.26 31.70 -8.80
N ILE A 462 -4.14 30.85 -7.78
CA ILE A 462 -5.15 30.73 -6.74
C ILE A 462 -4.81 31.80 -5.70
N PHE A 463 -5.75 32.71 -5.45
CA PHE A 463 -5.69 33.65 -4.34
C PHE A 463 -6.32 33.04 -3.10
#